data_AF-A0A699VEK5-F1
#
_entry.id   AF-A0A699VEK5-F1
#
_cell.length_a   1.000
_cell.length_b   1.000
_cell.length_c   1.000
_cell.angle_alpha   90.00
_cell.angle_beta   90.00
_cell.angle_gamma   90.00
#
_symmetry.space_group_name_H-M   'P 1'
#
loop_
_entity.id
_entity.type
_entity.pdbx_description
1 polymer ?
#
loop_
_entity_poly.entity_id
_entity_poly.type
_entity_poly.pdbx_seq_one_letter_code
_entity_poly.pdbx_strand_id
1 'polypeptide(L)'
;MKEYIARFGHGSAKLARQAQSKEKTLAKMERGGLTEKVARDKVLVFRFTDVGKLPPPVLQFVEVSFGYTPDNLIYKKLDFGVDLDSRVALV
;
A
#
# COMPACT_ATOMS: atom_id res chain seq x y z
N MET A 1 7.26 33.06 10.13
CA MET A 1 7.94 33.65 11.32
C MET A 1 9.45 33.41 11.27
N LYS A 2 9.89 32.17 10.99
CA LYS A 2 11.31 31.79 10.84
C LYS A 2 12.06 32.62 9.76
N GLU A 3 11.44 32.88 8.60
CA GLU A 3 12.04 33.73 7.54
C GLU A 3 12.24 35.21 7.92
N TYR A 4 11.39 35.77 8.79
CA TYR A 4 11.51 37.16 9.23
C TYR A 4 12.68 37.33 10.22
N ILE A 5 12.93 36.32 11.07
CA ILE A 5 14.06 36.29 11.99
C ILE A 5 15.37 36.18 11.20
N ALA A 6 15.42 35.28 10.21
CA ALA A 6 16.58 35.10 9.34
C ALA A 6 16.92 36.37 8.53
N ARG A 7 15.90 37.12 8.08
CA ARG A 7 16.09 38.32 7.26
C ARG A 7 16.43 39.59 8.05
N PHE A 8 15.98 39.70 9.30
CA PHE A 8 16.09 40.94 10.09
C PHE A 8 16.91 40.80 11.38
N GLY A 9 17.45 39.61 11.69
CA GLY A 9 18.31 39.37 12.86
C GLY A 9 19.62 40.17 12.86
N HIS A 10 20.14 40.52 11.69
CA HIS A 10 21.36 41.31 11.50
C HIS A 10 21.11 42.73 10.94
N GLY A 11 19.83 43.14 10.85
CA GLY A 11 19.45 44.47 10.37
C GLY A 11 19.62 45.57 11.43
N SER A 12 19.15 46.79 11.12
CA SER A 12 19.16 47.93 12.05
C SER A 12 18.66 47.55 13.47
N ALA A 13 19.27 48.13 14.50
CA ALA A 13 19.12 47.73 15.91
C ALA A 13 17.66 47.57 16.39
N LYS A 14 16.73 48.35 15.83
CA LYS A 14 15.29 48.25 16.13
C LYS A 14 14.65 46.98 15.56
N LEU A 15 15.04 46.58 14.35
CA LEU A 15 14.57 45.38 13.66
C LEU A 15 15.21 44.11 14.26
N ALA A 16 16.48 44.17 14.63
CA ALA A 16 17.17 43.06 15.31
C ALA A 16 16.50 42.73 16.66
N ARG A 17 16.12 43.75 17.46
CA ARG A 17 15.36 43.55 18.71
C ARG A 17 13.98 42.94 18.47
N GLN A 18 13.29 43.33 17.40
CA GLN A 18 12.00 42.74 17.04
C GLN A 18 12.12 41.28 16.57
N ALA A 19 13.17 40.96 15.82
CA ALA A 19 13.48 39.59 15.42
C ALA A 19 13.79 38.70 16.63
N GLN A 20 14.64 39.16 17.56
CA GLN A 20 14.97 38.43 18.79
C GLN A 20 13.76 38.18 19.70
N SER A 21 12.84 39.15 19.80
CA SER A 21 11.60 38.96 20.57
C SER A 21 10.70 37.88 19.96
N LYS A 22 10.58 37.85 18.62
CA LYS A 22 9.84 36.82 17.89
C LYS A 22 10.52 35.45 17.99
N GLU A 23 11.85 35.41 17.98
CA GLU A 23 12.64 34.19 18.19
C GLU A 23 12.45 33.62 19.60
N LYS A 24 12.52 34.45 20.63
CA LYS A 24 12.28 34.03 22.01
C LYS A 24 10.85 33.53 22.24
N THR A 25 9.88 34.16 21.57
CA THR A 25 8.48 33.73 21.60
C THR A 25 8.31 32.38 20.92
N LEU A 26 8.94 32.18 19.76
CA LEU A 26 8.94 30.91 19.04
C LEU A 26 9.60 29.79 19.85
N ALA A 27 10.76 30.06 20.46
CA ALA A 27 11.46 29.12 21.32
C ALA A 27 10.64 28.76 22.59
N LYS A 28 9.87 29.71 23.14
CA LYS A 28 8.94 29.47 24.25
C LYS A 28 7.75 28.60 23.81
N MET A 29 7.24 28.81 22.60
CA MET A 29 6.16 28.00 22.02
C MET A 29 6.65 26.58 21.70
N GLU A 30 7.85 26.42 21.15
CA GLU A 30 8.47 25.12 20.88
C GLU A 30 8.77 24.35 22.18
N ARG A 31 9.31 25.00 23.23
CA ARG A 31 9.45 24.41 24.57
C ARG A 31 8.12 24.11 25.27
N GLY A 32 7.07 24.86 24.95
CA GLY A 32 5.72 24.72 25.53
C GLY A 32 4.94 23.52 25.00
N GLY A 33 5.56 22.64 24.20
CA GLY A 33 4.91 21.44 23.69
C GLY A 33 4.16 21.66 22.39
N LEU A 34 4.67 22.53 21.50
CA LEU A 34 4.24 22.55 20.08
C LEU A 34 4.76 21.28 19.38
N THR A 35 4.34 20.10 19.85
CA THR A 35 4.52 18.82 19.16
C THR A 35 3.73 18.83 17.87
N GLU A 36 4.31 18.26 16.81
CA GLU A 36 3.59 18.08 15.56
C GLU A 36 2.28 17.34 15.81
N LYS A 37 1.22 17.80 15.14
CA LYS A 37 -0.12 17.23 15.27
C LYS A 37 -0.03 15.76 14.88
N VAL A 38 -0.45 14.86 15.77
CA VAL A 38 -0.45 13.40 15.52
C VAL A 38 -1.24 13.12 14.23
N ALA A 39 -0.50 12.86 13.15
CA ALA A 39 -1.09 12.43 11.89
C ALA A 39 -1.55 10.99 12.07
N ARG A 40 -2.86 10.74 11.96
CA ARG A 40 -3.38 9.38 11.97
C ARG A 40 -2.94 8.69 10.69
N ASP A 41 -2.46 7.46 10.82
CA ASP A 41 -2.13 6.61 9.67
C ASP A 41 -3.31 6.50 8.71
N LYS A 42 -3.01 6.53 7.40
CA LYS A 42 -4.04 6.40 6.37
C LYS A 42 -4.56 4.97 6.40
N VAL A 43 -5.86 4.84 6.67
CA VAL A 43 -6.54 3.55 6.58
C VAL A 43 -6.63 3.16 5.10
N LEU A 44 -5.80 2.21 4.67
CA LEU A 44 -5.92 1.59 3.36
C LEU A 44 -7.14 0.66 3.35
N VAL A 45 -8.14 1.00 2.54
CA VAL A 45 -9.31 0.17 2.31
C VAL A 45 -9.10 -0.56 0.99
N PHE A 46 -8.77 -1.85 1.06
CA PHE A 46 -8.76 -2.72 -0.12
C PHE A 46 -10.20 -3.09 -0.46
N ARG A 47 -10.59 -2.89 -1.72
CA ARG A 47 -11.85 -3.40 -2.28
C ARG A 47 -11.51 -4.32 -3.43
N PHE A 48 -11.95 -5.56 -3.32
CA PHE A 48 -11.94 -6.50 -4.42
C PHE A 48 -13.27 -6.39 -5.16
N THR A 49 -13.22 -6.36 -6.49
CA THR A 49 -14.41 -6.46 -7.33
C THR A 49 -14.97 -7.87 -7.24
N ASP A 50 -16.29 -7.98 -7.08
CA ASP A 50 -16.98 -9.26 -7.16
C ASP A 50 -16.96 -9.72 -8.63
N VAL A 51 -16.09 -10.69 -8.92
CA VAL A 51 -16.08 -11.37 -10.21
C VAL A 51 -17.19 -12.40 -10.15
N GLY A 52 -18.34 -12.07 -10.76
CA GLY A 52 -19.50 -12.96 -10.79
C GLY A 52 -19.18 -14.34 -11.38
N LYS A 53 -20.16 -15.26 -11.35
CA LYS A 53 -19.94 -16.64 -11.82
C LYS A 53 -19.62 -16.67 -13.31
N LEU A 54 -18.47 -17.27 -13.64
CA LEU A 54 -18.11 -17.60 -15.03
C LEU A 54 -18.97 -18.76 -15.52
N PRO A 55 -19.37 -18.78 -16.81
CA PRO A 55 -20.07 -19.93 -17.37
C PRO A 55 -19.14 -21.16 -17.35
N PRO A 56 -19.64 -22.33 -16.93
CA PRO A 56 -18.88 -23.58 -17.01
C PRO A 56 -18.66 -24.00 -18.48
N PRO A 57 -17.52 -24.61 -18.89
CA PRO A 57 -16.27 -24.85 -18.15
C PRO A 57 -15.31 -23.65 -18.17
N VAL A 58 -14.74 -23.35 -17.00
CA VAL A 58 -13.78 -22.24 -16.86
C VAL A 58 -12.43 -22.62 -17.48
N LEU A 59 -11.99 -23.86 -17.29
CA LEU A 59 -10.84 -24.46 -17.95
C LEU A 59 -11.25 -25.79 -18.58
N GLN A 60 -10.82 -26.04 -19.81
CA GLN A 60 -11.03 -27.30 -20.51
C GLN A 60 -9.69 -27.93 -20.87
N PHE A 61 -9.53 -29.22 -20.56
CA PHE A 61 -8.41 -30.05 -20.95
C PHE A 61 -8.89 -31.07 -21.98
N VAL A 62 -8.17 -31.21 -23.08
CA VAL A 62 -8.50 -32.11 -24.18
C VAL A 62 -7.27 -32.94 -24.54
N GLU A 63 -7.47 -34.25 -24.69
CA GLU A 63 -6.45 -35.25 -25.05
C GLU A 63 -5.18 -35.21 -24.18
N VAL A 64 -5.30 -34.84 -22.91
CA VAL A 64 -4.15 -34.74 -22.03
C VAL A 64 -3.73 -36.12 -21.51
N SER A 65 -2.44 -36.28 -21.23
CA SER A 65 -1.88 -37.48 -20.60
C SER A 65 -1.25 -37.11 -19.26
N PHE A 66 -1.44 -37.96 -18.26
CA PHE A 66 -0.95 -37.76 -16.91
C PHE A 66 -0.04 -38.92 -16.50
N GLY A 67 1.10 -38.61 -15.91
CA GLY A 67 2.08 -39.60 -15.46
C GLY A 67 3.15 -38.97 -14.61
N TYR A 68 3.88 -39.78 -13.85
CA TYR A 68 5.01 -39.31 -13.05
C TYR A 68 6.25 -39.02 -13.91
N THR A 69 6.43 -39.79 -14.99
CA THR A 69 7.51 -39.61 -15.96
C THR A 69 6.95 -39.74 -17.39
N PRO A 70 7.64 -39.22 -18.41
CA PRO A 70 7.24 -39.40 -19.81
C PRO A 70 7.09 -40.88 -20.21
N ASP A 71 7.89 -41.76 -19.60
CA ASP A 71 7.87 -43.21 -19.86
C ASP A 71 6.78 -43.95 -19.06
N ASN A 72 6.29 -43.36 -17.96
CA ASN A 72 5.28 -43.97 -17.08
C ASN A 72 4.03 -43.09 -16.97
N LEU A 73 3.22 -43.15 -18.03
CA LEU A 73 1.91 -42.50 -18.10
C LEU A 73 0.84 -43.37 -17.41
N ILE A 74 0.16 -42.77 -16.44
CA ILE A 74 -0.94 -43.37 -15.67
C ILE A 74 -2.25 -43.28 -16.45
N TYR A 75 -2.52 -42.10 -17.02
CA TYR A 75 -3.70 -41.83 -17.82
C TYR A 75 -3.31 -41.24 -19.17
N LYS A 76 -4.06 -41.58 -20.21
CA LYS A 76 -3.84 -41.12 -21.59
C LYS A 76 -5.17 -40.68 -22.19
N LYS A 77 -5.14 -39.62 -22.99
CA LYS A 77 -6.31 -39.08 -23.70
C LYS A 77 -7.49 -38.76 -22.76
N LEU A 78 -7.19 -38.03 -21.69
CA LEU A 78 -8.22 -37.52 -20.79
C LEU A 78 -8.81 -36.21 -21.33
N ASP A 79 -10.12 -36.13 -21.29
CA ASP A 79 -10.89 -34.91 -21.55
C ASP A 79 -11.65 -34.54 -20.26
N PHE A 80 -11.37 -33.36 -19.70
CA PHE A 80 -12.09 -32.89 -18.51
C PHE A 80 -12.18 -31.37 -18.43
N GLY A 81 -13.26 -30.88 -17.81
CA GLY A 81 -13.48 -29.47 -17.52
C GLY A 81 -13.37 -29.18 -16.03
N VAL A 82 -12.90 -27.98 -15.69
CA VAL A 82 -12.87 -27.45 -14.33
C VAL A 82 -13.78 -26.23 -14.26
N ASP A 83 -14.75 -26.30 -13.36
CA ASP A 83 -15.70 -25.24 -13.03
C ASP A 83 -15.37 -24.61 -11.68
N LEU A 84 -16.01 -23.47 -11.36
CA LEU A 84 -15.84 -22.79 -10.08
C LEU A 84 -16.26 -23.65 -8.87
N ASP A 85 -17.15 -24.61 -9.08
CA ASP A 85 -17.67 -25.50 -8.04
C ASP A 85 -17.03 -26.91 -8.10
N SER A 86 -16.13 -27.17 -9.07
CA SER A 86 -15.50 -28.48 -9.25
C SER A 86 -14.50 -28.79 -8.13
N ARG A 87 -14.61 -29.97 -7.54
CA ARG A 87 -13.60 -30.54 -6.62
C ARG A 87 -12.96 -31.74 -7.29
N VAL A 88 -11.76 -31.54 -7.83
CA VAL A 88 -11.01 -32.59 -8.54
C VAL A 88 -9.93 -33.13 -7.61
N ALA A 89 -9.92 -34.44 -7.40
CA ALA A 89 -8.84 -35.16 -6.72
C ALA A 89 -8.31 -36.23 -7.68
N LEU A 90 -6.99 -36.25 -7.90
CA LEU A 90 -6.28 -37.33 -8.56
C LEU A 90 -5.59 -38.13 -7.46
N VAL A 91 -6.01 -39.38 -7.26
CA VAL A 91 -5.45 -40.33 -6.29
C VAL A 91 -4.73 -41.44 -7.03
#